data_AF-A0A0M4CFI2-F1
#
_entry.id   AF-A0A0M4CFI2-F1
#
_cell.length_a   1.000
_cell.length_b   1.000
_cell.length_c   1.000
_cell.angle_alpha   90.00
_cell.angle_beta   90.00
_cell.angle_gamma   90.00
#
_symmetry.space_group_name_H-M   'P 1'
#
loop_
_entity.id
_entity.type
_entity.pdbx_description
1 polymer ?
#
loop_
_entity_poly.entity_id
_entity_poly.type
_entity_poly.pdbx_seq_one_letter_code
_entity_poly.pdbx_strand_id
1 'polypeptide(L)' 'MLSQSSTPVASTNKTMARKQVPLRLDPAVYDAIAKWAADEARSTNAQIEMMLREQLRKAGRLPKNIGDIPKPGRPKENL' A
#
# COMPACT_ATOMS: atom_id res chain seq x y z
N MET A 1 -7.34 9.76 -47.16
CA MET A 1 -8.17 9.72 -45.94
C MET A 1 -7.27 9.29 -44.79
N LEU A 2 -7.08 10.14 -43.77
CA LEU A 2 -6.08 9.98 -42.71
C LEU A 2 -6.39 8.78 -41.80
N SER A 3 -5.34 7.99 -41.53
CA SER A 3 -5.31 6.86 -40.61
C SER A 3 -5.59 7.28 -39.17
N GLN A 4 -6.56 6.63 -38.52
CA GLN A 4 -6.72 6.66 -37.07
C GLN A 4 -6.14 5.37 -36.48
N SER A 5 -4.84 5.38 -36.19
CA SER A 5 -4.22 4.40 -35.31
C SER A 5 -4.32 4.90 -33.87
N SER A 6 -5.38 4.51 -33.16
CA SER A 6 -5.46 4.66 -31.71
C SER A 6 -4.41 3.76 -31.07
N THR A 7 -3.34 4.34 -30.55
CA THR A 7 -2.39 3.63 -29.70
C THR A 7 -3.03 3.41 -28.33
N PRO A 8 -3.14 2.16 -27.83
CA PRO A 8 -3.53 1.95 -26.45
C PRO A 8 -2.38 2.44 -25.55
N VAL A 9 -2.65 3.47 -24.75
CA VAL A 9 -1.75 3.85 -23.65
C VAL A 9 -1.73 2.68 -22.66
N ALA A 10 -0.64 1.92 -22.67
CA ALA A 10 -0.41 0.87 -21.69
C ALA A 10 -0.31 1.52 -20.31
N SER A 11 -1.42 1.51 -19.57
CA SER A 11 -1.43 1.86 -18.16
C SER A 11 -0.75 0.73 -17.40
N THR A 12 0.58 0.79 -17.32
CA THR A 12 1.40 -0.18 -16.57
C THR A 12 1.04 -0.07 -15.09
N ASN A 13 -0.02 -0.77 -14.68
CA ASN A 13 -0.29 -1.06 -13.29
C ASN A 13 0.83 -2.00 -12.82
N LYS A 14 1.98 -1.44 -12.43
CA LYS A 14 2.98 -2.19 -11.67
C LYS A 14 2.36 -2.48 -10.31
N THR A 15 1.70 -3.63 -10.20
CA THR A 15 1.30 -4.21 -8.93
C THR A 15 2.59 -4.40 -8.14
N MET A 16 2.93 -3.44 -7.27
CA MET A 16 4.17 -3.47 -6.50
C MET A 16 4.13 -4.74 -5.63
N ALA A 17 4.92 -5.74 -6.01
CA ALA A 17 5.07 -6.96 -5.23
C ALA A 17 5.50 -6.55 -3.81
N ARG A 18 4.64 -6.83 -2.82
CA ARG A 18 4.89 -6.43 -1.45
C ARG A 18 6.00 -7.31 -0.86
N LYS A 19 7.00 -6.69 -0.27
CA LYS A 19 8.03 -7.42 0.48
C LYS A 19 7.43 -7.89 1.81
N GLN A 20 7.45 -9.19 2.05
CA GLN A 20 7.13 -9.75 3.37
C GLN A 20 8.41 -9.75 4.21
N VAL A 21 8.35 -9.11 5.37
CA VAL A 21 9.48 -9.01 6.32
C VAL A 21 8.97 -9.44 7.70
N PRO A 22 9.64 -10.38 8.39
CA PRO A 22 9.29 -10.72 9.76
C PRO A 22 9.59 -9.53 10.68
N LEU A 23 8.58 -9.07 11.43
CA LEU A 23 8.70 -7.97 12.37
C LEU A 23 8.61 -8.52 13.80
N ARG A 24 9.60 -8.21 14.64
CA ARG A 24 9.57 -8.50 16.07
C ARG A 24 8.99 -7.30 16.81
N LEU A 25 7.93 -7.50 17.56
CA LEU A 25 7.24 -6.49 18.35
C LEU A 25 7.04 -7.03 19.77
N ASP A 26 7.00 -6.12 20.72
CA ASP A 26 6.43 -6.43 22.03
C ASP A 26 4.94 -6.80 21.86
N PRO A 27 4.44 -7.86 22.50
CA PRO A 27 3.04 -8.29 22.36
C PRO A 27 2.03 -7.19 22.71
N ALA A 28 2.27 -6.41 23.77
CA ALA A 28 1.35 -5.36 24.19
C ALA A 28 1.29 -4.22 23.16
N VAL A 29 2.40 -3.95 22.48
CA VAL A 29 2.44 -2.99 21.37
C VAL A 29 1.64 -3.50 20.18
N TYR A 30 1.77 -4.78 19.85
CA TYR A 30 0.96 -5.40 18.79
C TYR A 30 -0.53 -5.30 19.10
N ASP A 31 -0.94 -5.61 20.33
CA ASP A 31 -2.34 -5.56 20.75
C ASP A 31 -2.91 -4.15 20.68
N ALA A 32 -2.14 -3.13 21.09
CA ALA A 32 -2.53 -1.74 20.96
C ALA A 32 -2.74 -1.33 19.50
N ILE A 33 -1.86 -1.75 18.59
CA ILE A 33 -1.99 -1.48 17.15
C ILE A 33 -3.19 -2.22 16.57
N ALA A 34 -3.41 -3.48 16.95
CA ALA A 34 -4.53 -4.29 16.49
C ALA A 34 -5.88 -3.68 16.92
N LYS A 35 -5.97 -3.22 18.17
CA LYS A 35 -7.14 -2.51 18.67
C LYS A 35 -7.38 -1.21 17.90
N TRP A 36 -6.34 -0.40 17.69
CA TRP A 36 -6.46 0.83 16.92
C TRP A 36 -6.91 0.57 15.47
N ALA A 37 -6.38 -0.47 14.82
CA ALA A 37 -6.80 -0.88 13.48
C ALA A 37 -8.28 -1.27 13.44
N ALA A 38 -8.75 -2.04 14.43
CA ALA A 38 -10.15 -2.45 14.54
C ALA A 38 -11.09 -1.26 14.72
N ASP A 39 -10.71 -0.30 15.57
CA ASP A 39 -11.48 0.92 15.83
C ASP A 39 -11.64 1.78 14.54
N GLU A 40 -10.72 1.66 13.57
CA GLU A 40 -10.78 2.34 12.27
C GLU A 40 -11.21 1.45 11.09
N ALA A 41 -11.72 0.25 11.36
CA ALA A 41 -12.14 -0.74 10.34
C ALA A 41 -11.04 -1.06 9.30
N ARG A 42 -9.79 -1.21 9.78
CA ARG A 42 -8.62 -1.57 8.97
C ARG A 42 -7.99 -2.88 9.45
N SER A 43 -7.22 -3.52 8.56
CA SER A 43 -6.36 -4.62 8.99
C SER A 43 -5.14 -4.09 9.74
N THR A 44 -4.60 -4.89 10.67
CA THR A 44 -3.40 -4.54 11.43
C THR A 44 -2.22 -4.22 10.50
N ASN A 45 -2.02 -4.99 9.41
CA ASN A 45 -0.95 -4.69 8.44
C ASN A 45 -1.16 -3.36 7.71
N ALA A 46 -2.41 -3.01 7.37
CA ALA A 46 -2.70 -1.71 6.77
C ALA A 46 -2.42 -0.56 7.75
N GLN A 47 -2.74 -0.76 9.03
CA GLN A 47 -2.42 0.20 10.09
C GLN A 47 -0.91 0.42 10.24
N ILE A 48 -0.14 -0.68 10.31
CA ILE A 48 1.33 -0.62 10.41
C ILE A 48 1.93 0.11 9.21
N GLU A 49 1.50 -0.22 7.99
CA GLU A 49 1.98 0.45 6.76
C GLU A 49 1.69 1.95 6.78
N MET A 50 0.49 2.35 7.19
CA MET A 50 0.10 3.76 7.32
C MET A 50 0.99 4.50 8.32
N MET A 51 1.20 3.92 9.51
CA MET A 51 2.08 4.50 10.52
C MET A 51 3.51 4.66 10.01
N LEU A 52 4.06 3.65 9.33
CA LEU A 52 5.42 3.69 8.78
C LEU A 52 5.57 4.78 7.71
N ARG A 53 4.63 4.86 6.77
CA ARG A 53 4.62 5.91 5.74
C ARG A 53 4.54 7.28 6.37
N GLU A 54 3.72 7.43 7.41
CA GLU A 54 3.57 8.69 8.10
C GLU A 54 4.86 9.13 8.80
N GLN A 55 5.52 8.22 9.51
CA GLN A 55 6.78 8.54 10.16
C GLN A 55 7.89 8.84 9.16
N LEU A 56 7.97 8.10 8.05
CA LEU A 56 8.91 8.38 6.97
C LEU A 56 8.64 9.76 6.33
N ARG A 57 7.37 10.13 6.16
CA ARG A 57 6.96 11.44 5.64
C ARG A 57 7.39 12.56 6.57
N LYS A 58 7.07 12.43 7.86
CA LYS A 58 7.47 13.40 8.91
C LYS A 58 8.99 13.54 9.00
N ALA A 59 9.73 12.45 8.80
CA ALA A 59 11.18 12.45 8.80
C ALA A 59 11.80 12.98 7.48
N GLY A 60 11.00 13.29 6.45
CA GLY A 60 11.50 13.69 5.13
C GLY A 60 12.21 12.55 4.37
N ARG A 61 11.95 11.29 4.74
CA ARG A 61 12.64 10.09 4.22
C ARG A 61 11.75 9.23 3.31
N LEU A 62 10.49 9.62 3.12
CA LEU A 62 9.57 8.90 2.25
C LEU A 62 10.06 8.99 0.78
N PRO A 63 10.33 7.86 0.10
CA PRO A 63 10.73 7.88 -1.31
C PRO A 63 9.70 8.58 -2.21
N LYS A 64 10.14 9.19 -3.32
CA LYS A 64 9.24 9.88 -4.27
C LYS A 64 8.45 8.92 -5.18
N ASN A 65 8.92 7.68 -5.36
CA ASN A 65 8.36 6.69 -6.28
C ASN A 65 7.70 5.52 -5.53
N ILE A 66 6.78 5.80 -4.61
CA ILE A 66 6.08 4.74 -3.86
C ILE A 66 4.72 4.51 -4.50
N GLY A 67 4.38 3.24 -4.75
CA GLY A 67 3.05 2.87 -5.22
C GLY A 67 1.96 3.21 -4.20
N ASP A 68 0.74 3.43 -4.71
CA ASP A 68 -0.45 3.68 -3.90
C ASP A 68 -0.76 2.51 -2.97
N ILE A 69 -1.38 2.81 -1.83
CA ILE A 69 -1.94 1.80 -0.93
C ILE A 69 -3.14 1.18 -1.65
N PRO A 70 -3.12 -0.13 -1.98
CA PRO A 70 -4.22 -0.75 -2.71
C PRO A 70 -5.51 -0.72 -1.89
N LYS A 71 -6.62 -0.35 -2.53
CA LYS A 71 -7.94 -0.34 -1.90
C LYS A 71 -8.34 -1.77 -1.48
N PRO A 72 -9.02 -1.94 -0.34
CA PRO A 72 -9.60 -3.23 0.03
C PRO A 72 -10.55 -3.75 -1.06
N GLY A 73 -10.50 -5.05 -1.37
CA GLY A 73 -11.63 -5.74 -2.01
C GLY A 73 -11.52 -6.19 -3.48
N ARG A 74 -10.40 -6.02 -4.21
CA ARG A 74 -10.25 -6.70 -5.51
C ARG A 74 -8.77 -6.91 -5.89
N PRO A 75 -8.27 -8.14 -5.95
CA PRO A 75 -7.12 -8.45 -6.80
C PRO A 75 -7.48 -7.95 -8.21
N LYS A 76 -6.68 -7.08 -8.80
CA LYS A 76 -6.83 -6.76 -10.22
C LYS A 76 -6.47 -8.04 -10.96
N GLU A 77 -7.47 -8.85 -11.34
CA GLU A 77 -7.26 -9.95 -12.27
C GLU A 77 -6.62 -9.35 -13.52
N ASN A 78 -5.49 -9.92 -13.93
CA ASN A 78 -4.76 -9.46 -15.10
C ASN A 78 -5.69 -9.65 -16.31
N LEU A 79 -6.08 -8.55 -16.96
CA LEU A 79 -6.53 -8.54 -18.36
C LEU A 79 -5.31 -8.41 -19.26
#